data_AF-A0A1M7F2S5-F1
#
_entry.id   AF-A0A1M7F2S5-F1
#
_cell.length_a   1.000
_cell.length_b   1.000
_cell.length_c   1.000
_cell.angle_alpha   90.00
_cell.angle_beta   90.00
_cell.angle_gamma   90.00
#
_symmetry.space_group_name_H-M   'P 1'
#
loop_
_entity.id
_entity.type
_entity.pdbx_description
1 polymer ?
#
loop_
_entity_poly.entity_id
_entity_poly.type
_entity_poly.pdbx_seq_one_letter_code
_entity_poly.pdbx_strand_id
1 'polypeptide(L)'
;MKYVIESTKTTSGTRKLLMTAEIKEACLRVVRNRKKPKREPIIDGYGGFLYLDKNGKPMVALHWEKYMQYDRNKYNREQPL
;
A
#
# COMPACT_ATOMS: atom_id res chain seq x y z
N MET A 1 4.16 -11.65 -14.45
CA MET A 1 4.56 -11.13 -13.11
C MET A 1 3.91 -12.01 -12.06
N LYS A 2 4.69 -12.53 -11.10
CA LYS A 2 4.21 -13.39 -10.01
C LYS A 2 4.30 -12.60 -8.70
N TYR A 3 3.29 -12.68 -7.86
CA TYR A 3 3.36 -12.14 -6.50
C TYR A 3 4.00 -13.18 -5.59
N VAL A 4 4.87 -12.72 -4.68
CA VAL A 4 5.54 -13.54 -3.67
C VAL A 4 5.52 -12.76 -2.37
N ILE A 5 5.18 -13.43 -1.26
CA ILE A 5 5.40 -12.90 0.08
C ILE A 5 6.73 -13.44 0.60
N GLU A 6 7.73 -12.57 0.67
CA GLU A 6 9.03 -12.94 1.22
C GLU A 6 9.01 -12.79 2.75
N SER A 7 9.06 -13.91 3.46
CA SER A 7 9.22 -13.93 4.91
C SER A 7 10.64 -13.59 5.32
N THR A 8 10.80 -12.94 6.47
CA THR A 8 12.11 -12.69 7.06
C THR A 8 12.77 -13.99 7.50
N LYS A 9 14.09 -14.12 7.30
CA LYS A 9 14.86 -15.31 7.70
C LYS A 9 14.82 -15.58 9.21
N THR A 10 14.78 -14.52 10.02
CA THR A 10 14.72 -14.58 11.49
C THR A 10 13.64 -13.66 12.03
N THR A 11 13.26 -13.85 13.29
CA THR A 11 12.27 -13.01 13.99
C THR A 11 12.74 -11.57 14.16
N SER A 12 14.05 -11.31 14.11
CA SER A 12 14.64 -9.96 14.16
C SER A 12 14.18 -9.04 13.02
N GLY A 13 13.69 -9.60 11.91
CA GLY A 13 13.08 -8.83 10.82
C GLY A 13 11.65 -8.35 11.12
N THR A 14 11.02 -8.85 12.18
CA THR A 14 9.66 -8.46 12.60
C THR A 14 9.71 -7.34 13.63
N ARG A 15 8.90 -6.31 13.43
CA ARG A 15 8.81 -5.16 14.34
C ARG A 15 7.38 -4.69 14.53
N LYS A 16 7.08 -4.22 15.74
CA LYS A 16 5.84 -3.49 16.06
C LYS A 16 6.17 -2.00 16.08
N LEU A 17 5.48 -1.23 15.25
CA LEU A 17 5.63 0.22 15.21
C LEU A 17 4.48 0.84 16.01
N LEU A 18 4.81 1.78 16.89
CA LEU A 18 3.82 2.56 17.61
C LEU A 18 3.11 3.51 16.63
N MET A 19 1.80 3.67 16.80
CA MET A 19 1.00 4.60 16.00
C MET A 19 0.72 5.85 16.83
N THR A 20 1.10 7.02 16.31
CA THR A 20 0.58 8.29 16.83
C THR A 20 -0.91 8.40 16.51
N ALA A 21 -1.61 9.33 17.16
CA ALA A 21 -3.03 9.56 16.90
C ALA A 21 -3.30 9.88 15.42
N GLU A 22 -2.44 10.70 14.80
CA GLU A 22 -2.56 11.05 13.38
C GLU A 22 -2.40 9.81 12.47
N ILE A 23 -1.38 8.98 12.71
CA ILE A 23 -1.15 7.75 11.94
C ILE A 23 -2.31 6.78 12.11
N LYS A 24 -2.83 6.62 13.34
CA LYS A 24 -4.01 5.78 13.60
C LYS A 24 -5.21 6.24 12.77
N GLU A 25 -5.51 7.53 12.78
CA GLU A 25 -6.63 8.06 11.99
C GLU A 25 -6.41 7.88 10.48
N ALA A 26 -5.18 8.06 10.00
CA ALA A 26 -4.84 7.77 8.60
C ALA A 26 -5.07 6.30 8.24
N CYS A 27 -4.59 5.36 9.05
CA CYS A 27 -4.81 3.93 8.84
C CYS A 27 -6.30 3.55 8.90
N LEU A 28 -7.07 4.13 9.83
CA LEU A 28 -8.52 3.89 9.91
C LEU A 28 -9.25 4.40 8.67
N ARG A 29 -8.87 5.56 8.12
CA ARG A 29 -9.42 6.05 6.85
C ARG A 29 -9.15 5.07 5.71
N VAL A 30 -7.95 4.51 5.63
CA VAL A 30 -7.59 3.50 4.61
C VAL A 30 -8.49 2.28 4.73
N VAL A 31 -8.69 1.74 5.95
CA VAL A 31 -9.54 0.57 6.17
C VAL A 31 -11.01 0.87 5.83
N ARG A 32 -11.55 2.02 6.26
CA ARG A 32 -12.95 2.42 5.99
C ARG A 32 -13.24 2.60 4.50
N ASN A 33 -12.30 3.20 3.77
CA ASN A 33 -12.45 3.51 2.34
C ASN A 33 -11.94 2.39 1.42
N ARG A 34 -11.45 1.29 1.99
CA ARG A 34 -10.93 0.16 1.23
C ARG A 34 -12.01 -0.38 0.29
N LYS A 35 -11.67 -0.49 -0.99
CA LYS A 35 -12.52 -1.13 -2.00
C LYS A 35 -12.78 -2.59 -1.60
N LYS A 36 -14.02 -3.04 -1.72
CA LYS A 36 -14.41 -4.43 -1.49
C LYS A 36 -14.47 -5.16 -2.85
N PRO A 37 -13.42 -5.90 -3.25
CA PRO A 37 -13.46 -6.64 -4.51
C PRO A 37 -14.48 -7.79 -4.41
N LYS A 38 -15.06 -8.20 -5.55
CA LYS A 38 -15.96 -9.36 -5.60
C LYS A 38 -15.29 -10.64 -5.10
N ARG A 39 -13.99 -10.78 -5.36
CA ARG A 39 -13.16 -11.88 -4.91
C ARG A 39 -11.90 -11.31 -4.28
N GLU A 40 -11.65 -11.69 -3.04
CA GLU A 40 -10.50 -11.20 -2.29
C GLU A 40 -9.20 -11.80 -2.85
N PRO A 41 -8.17 -10.99 -3.16
CA PRO A 41 -6.89 -11.53 -3.60
C PRO A 41 -6.19 -12.23 -2.43
N ILE A 42 -5.80 -13.48 -2.66
CA ILE A 42 -5.03 -14.28 -1.72
C ILE A 42 -3.69 -14.62 -2.37
N ILE A 43 -2.59 -14.32 -1.70
CA ILE A 43 -1.22 -14.58 -2.15
C ILE A 43 -0.49 -15.24 -0.99
N ASP A 44 0.03 -16.45 -1.21
CA ASP A 44 0.76 -17.24 -0.21
C ASP A 44 0.05 -17.34 1.15
N GLY A 45 -1.28 -17.46 1.13
CA GLY A 45 -2.13 -17.55 2.33
C GLY A 45 -2.52 -16.20 2.96
N TYR A 46 -1.97 -15.08 2.47
CA TYR A 46 -2.31 -13.74 2.92
C TYR A 46 -3.39 -13.13 2.04
N GLY A 47 -4.45 -12.62 2.66
CA GLY A 47 -5.50 -11.82 2.01
C GLY A 47 -5.77 -10.53 2.77
N GLY A 48 -6.79 -9.76 2.37
CA GLY A 48 -7.13 -8.51 3.05
C GLY A 48 -6.17 -7.37 2.73
N PHE A 49 -5.45 -7.44 1.61
CA PHE A 49 -4.53 -6.38 1.18
C PHE A 49 -5.24 -5.02 1.15
N LEU A 50 -4.66 -4.03 1.82
CA LEU A 50 -5.30 -2.72 2.01
C LEU A 50 -5.40 -1.91 0.72
N TYR A 51 -4.39 -2.01 -0.14
CA TYR A 51 -4.30 -1.23 -1.38
C TYR A 51 -4.40 -2.14 -2.60
N LEU A 52 -5.42 -1.90 -3.41
CA LEU A 52 -5.72 -2.64 -4.63
C LEU A 52 -5.67 -1.71 -5.84
N ASP A 53 -5.12 -2.21 -6.94
CA ASP A 53 -5.11 -1.53 -8.23
C ASP A 53 -6.51 -1.49 -8.86
N LYS A 54 -6.61 -0.87 -10.04
CA LYS A 54 -7.86 -0.78 -10.81
C LYS A 54 -8.46 -2.13 -11.19
N ASN A 55 -7.66 -3.20 -11.18
CA ASN A 55 -8.08 -4.57 -11.52
C ASN A 55 -8.38 -5.40 -10.26
N GLY A 56 -8.34 -4.79 -9.06
CA GLY A 56 -8.56 -5.49 -7.79
C GLY A 56 -7.37 -6.34 -7.33
N LYS A 57 -6.17 -6.16 -7.92
CA LYS A 57 -4.95 -6.87 -7.53
C LYS A 57 -4.15 -6.04 -6.52
N PRO A 58 -3.37 -6.65 -5.62
CA PRO A 58 -2.53 -5.91 -4.68
C PRO A 58 -1.54 -4.99 -5.40
N MET A 59 -1.40 -3.77 -4.87
CA MET A 59 -0.43 -2.81 -5.39
C MET A 59 1.00 -3.19 -5.03
N VAL A 60 1.88 -3.21 -6.02
CA VAL A 60 3.34 -3.37 -5.87
C VAL A 60 4.10 -2.04 -5.90
N ALA A 61 5.39 -2.06 -5.52
CA ALA A 61 6.29 -0.90 -5.45
C ALA A 61 6.22 0.02 -6.68
N LEU A 62 6.26 -0.54 -7.89
CA LEU A 62 6.21 0.20 -9.15
C LEU A 62 5.01 1.17 -9.25
N HIS A 63 3.85 0.80 -8.69
CA HIS A 63 2.70 1.70 -8.71
C HIS A 63 2.91 2.93 -7.83
N TRP A 64 3.47 2.72 -6.63
CA TRP A 64 3.75 3.79 -5.68
C TRP A 64 4.84 4.72 -6.20
N GLU A 65 5.90 4.17 -6.80
CA GLU A 65 6.96 4.96 -7.44
C GLU A 65 6.40 5.89 -8.51
N LYS A 66 5.49 5.38 -9.37
CA LYS A 66 4.83 6.20 -10.39
C LYS A 66 3.90 7.25 -9.78
N TYR A 67 3.14 6.93 -8.73
CA TYR A 67 2.28 7.91 -8.07
C TYR A 67 3.10 9.06 -7.46
N MET A 68 4.17 8.74 -6.73
CA MET A 68 5.07 9.75 -6.17
C MET A 68 5.73 10.59 -7.28
N GLN A 69 6.13 9.97 -8.39
CA GLN A 69 6.67 10.69 -9.54
C GLN A 69 5.65 11.66 -10.14
N TYR A 70 4.41 11.23 -10.33
CA TYR A 70 3.35 12.08 -10.88
C TYR A 70 2.96 13.22 -9.94
N ASP A 71 2.86 12.95 -8.64
CA ASP A 71 2.54 13.97 -7.63
C ASP A 71 3.64 15.04 -7.57
N ARG A 72 4.91 14.62 -7.53
CA ARG A 72 6.04 15.56 -7.60
C ARG A 72 6.04 16.38 -8.89
N ASN A 73 5.87 15.73 -10.04
CA ASN A 73 5.88 16.45 -11.33
C ASN A 73 4.70 17.43 -11.42
N LYS A 74 3.54 17.08 -10.87
CA LYS A 74 2.39 17.97 -10.79
C LYS A 74 2.71 19.19 -9.91
N TYR A 75 3.20 18.95 -8.70
CA TYR A 75 3.60 20.00 -7.76
C TYR A 75 4.58 20.99 -8.42
N ASN A 76 5.63 20.50 -9.08
CA ASN A 76 6.63 21.35 -9.72
C ASN A 76 6.09 22.19 -10.89
N ARG A 77 5.03 21.74 -11.58
CA ARG A 77 4.39 22.53 -12.64
C ARG A 77 3.48 23.62 -12.08
N GLU A 78 2.83 23.34 -10.94
CA GLU A 78 1.86 24.24 -10.30
C GLU A 78 2.52 25.25 -9.36
N GLN A 79 3.73 24.96 -8.88
CA GLN A 79 4.55 25.81 -8.03
C GLN A 79 5.93 26.03 -8.67
N PRO A 80 6.02 26.71 -9.84
CA PRO A 80 7.30 27.05 -10.43
C PRO A 80 8.05 28.02 -9.50
N LEU A 81 9.37 27.82 -9.39
CA LEU A 81 10.28 28.71 -8.66
C LEU A 81 10.28 30.12 -9.25
#